data_AF-A0A4U1CTD4-F1
#
_entry.id   AF-A0A4U1CTD4-F1
#
_cell.length_a   1.000
_cell.length_b   1.000
_cell.length_c   1.000
_cell.angle_alpha   90.00
_cell.angle_beta   90.00
_cell.angle_gamma   90.00
#
_symmetry.space_group_name_H-M   'P 1'
#
loop_
_entity.id
_entity.type
_entity.pdbx_description
1 polymer ?
#
loop_
_entity_poly.entity_id
_entity_poly.type
_entity_poly.pdbx_seq_one_letter_code
_entity_poly.pdbx_strand_id
1 'polypeptide(L)'
;MSNWLSKSINSFAIANNAGLSVFNDNRVHCFYYGCVQLLKHVVLNNFNGMDVEQVENECNPKKKPENKGTHQYLKLKIKEDLNNRSERLVSVDFNSKLLALQNLRTKADYGIDNISQLEIENAKQYSDLINNTLNKFYKI
;
A
#
# COMPACT_ATOMS: atom_id res chain seq x y z
N MET A 1 16.51 7.41 6.96
CA MET A 1 15.48 6.55 6.35
C MET A 1 14.67 5.90 7.46
N SER A 2 13.35 6.06 7.47
CA SER A 2 12.53 5.30 8.43
C SER A 2 12.57 3.81 8.05
N ASN A 3 12.49 2.92 9.05
CA ASN A 3 12.48 1.46 8.85
C ASN A 3 11.43 1.03 7.80
N TRP A 4 10.31 1.75 7.71
CA TRP A 4 9.22 1.45 6.77
C TRP A 4 9.56 1.74 5.31
N LEU A 5 10.36 2.77 5.02
CA LEU A 5 10.80 3.03 3.65
C LEU A 5 11.77 1.94 3.17
N SER A 6 12.74 1.56 4.01
CA SER A 6 13.66 0.48 3.67
C SER A 6 12.93 -0.86 3.46
N LYS A 7 11.92 -1.16 4.29
CA LYS A 7 11.05 -2.33 4.07
C LYS A 7 10.30 -2.26 2.74
N SER A 8 9.75 -1.09 2.40
CA SER A 8 9.05 -0.88 1.13
C SER A 8 9.95 -1.14 -0.07
N ILE A 9 11.16 -0.58 -0.06
CA ILE A 9 12.19 -0.78 -1.09
C ILE A 9 12.52 -2.27 -1.24
N ASN A 10 12.74 -2.97 -0.13
CA ASN A 10 13.06 -4.40 -0.16
C ASN A 10 11.89 -5.22 -0.74
N SER A 11 10.65 -4.91 -0.38
CA SER A 11 9.48 -5.57 -0.94
C SER A 11 9.39 -5.38 -2.46
N PHE A 12 9.61 -4.16 -2.96
CA PHE A 12 9.64 -3.91 -4.39
C PHE A 12 10.81 -4.59 -5.11
N ALA A 13 11.99 -4.66 -4.47
CA ALA A 13 13.13 -5.38 -5.03
C ALA A 13 12.82 -6.89 -5.21
N ILE A 14 12.17 -7.50 -4.22
CA ILE A 14 11.73 -8.90 -4.30
C ILE A 14 10.66 -9.07 -5.39
N ALA A 15 9.64 -8.20 -5.42
CA ALA A 15 8.55 -8.28 -6.39
C ALA A 15 9.02 -8.16 -7.85
N ASN A 16 10.05 -7.33 -8.09
CA ASN A 16 10.61 -7.10 -9.42
C ASN A 16 11.64 -8.16 -9.84
N ASN A 17 12.04 -9.08 -8.96
CA ASN A 17 12.99 -10.12 -9.33
C ASN A 17 12.34 -11.16 -10.24
N ALA A 18 12.68 -11.10 -11.53
CA ALA A 18 12.16 -11.99 -12.57
C ALA A 18 12.60 -13.46 -12.40
N GLY A 19 13.66 -13.74 -11.63
CA GLY A 19 14.12 -15.09 -11.31
C GLY A 19 13.17 -15.86 -10.37
N LEU A 20 12.14 -15.20 -9.83
CA LEU A 20 11.12 -15.80 -8.96
C LEU A 20 9.83 -16.14 -9.72
N SER A 21 9.89 -16.48 -11.02
CA SER A 21 8.69 -16.81 -11.82
C SER A 21 7.86 -17.98 -11.27
N VAL A 22 8.44 -18.79 -10.37
CA VAL A 22 7.76 -19.89 -9.65
C VAL A 22 6.91 -19.37 -8.47
N PHE A 23 7.08 -18.11 -8.06
CA PHE A 23 6.47 -17.53 -6.88
C PHE A 23 5.66 -16.26 -7.20
N ASN A 24 4.80 -16.33 -8.21
CA ASN A 24 3.97 -15.21 -8.67
C ASN A 24 3.11 -14.62 -7.54
N ASP A 25 2.58 -15.48 -6.67
CA ASP A 25 1.77 -15.08 -5.52
C ASP A 25 2.58 -14.19 -4.56
N ASN A 26 3.80 -14.62 -4.24
CA ASN A 26 4.73 -13.86 -3.40
C ASN A 26 5.07 -12.50 -4.01
N ARG A 27 5.17 -12.42 -5.35
CA ARG A 27 5.45 -11.15 -6.03
C ARG A 27 4.29 -10.17 -5.88
N VAL A 28 3.05 -10.63 -6.07
CA VAL A 28 1.85 -9.80 -5.84
C VAL A 28 1.74 -9.37 -4.38
N HIS A 29 2.01 -10.28 -3.45
CA HIS A 29 2.09 -9.99 -2.02
C HIS A 29 3.10 -8.86 -1.75
N CYS A 30 4.31 -8.97 -2.29
CA CYS A 30 5.37 -7.98 -2.14
C CYS A 30 5.03 -6.63 -2.78
N PHE A 31 4.36 -6.59 -3.95
CA PHE A 31 3.87 -5.32 -4.53
C PHE A 31 2.89 -4.62 -3.58
N TYR A 32 1.92 -5.35 -3.04
CA TYR A 32 0.95 -4.78 -2.11
C TYR A 32 1.58 -4.30 -0.81
N TYR A 33 2.40 -5.15 -0.15
CA TYR A 33 3.04 -4.77 1.10
C TYR A 33 4.09 -3.68 0.93
N GLY A 34 4.76 -3.60 -0.22
CA GLY A 34 5.62 -2.48 -0.59
C GLY A 34 4.87 -1.15 -0.53
N CYS A 35 3.66 -1.09 -1.13
CA CYS A 35 2.79 0.08 -1.03
C CYS A 35 2.33 0.36 0.41
N VAL A 36 1.88 -0.66 1.16
CA VAL A 36 1.42 -0.46 2.56
C VAL A 36 2.53 0.08 3.46
N GLN A 37 3.74 -0.43 3.31
CA GLN A 37 4.90 0.04 4.07
C GLN A 37 5.26 1.49 3.69
N LEU A 38 5.15 1.84 2.42
CA LEU A 38 5.32 3.23 1.97
C LEU A 38 4.25 4.15 2.52
N LEU A 39 2.98 3.73 2.53
CA LEU A 39 1.88 4.47 3.17
C LEU A 39 2.16 4.70 4.64
N LYS A 40 2.63 3.68 5.36
CA LYS A 40 3.01 3.82 6.78
C LYS A 40 4.17 4.80 6.97
N HIS A 41 5.18 4.75 6.10
CA HIS A 41 6.25 5.75 6.09
C HIS A 41 5.69 7.16 5.90
N VAL A 42 4.86 7.37 4.87
CA VAL A 42 4.27 8.67 4.55
C VAL A 42 3.46 9.21 5.74
N VAL A 43 2.59 8.39 6.32
CA VAL A 43 1.77 8.77 7.47
C VAL A 43 2.64 9.23 8.64
N LEU A 44 3.67 8.47 9.00
CA LEU A 44 4.56 8.80 10.13
C LEU A 44 5.46 10.03 9.89
N ASN A 45 5.72 10.42 8.64
CA ASN A 45 6.69 11.49 8.32
C ASN A 45 6.04 12.77 7.79
N ASN A 46 4.79 12.71 7.31
CA ASN A 46 4.12 13.85 6.68
C ASN A 46 2.91 14.33 7.47
N PHE A 47 2.42 13.56 8.45
CA PHE A 47 1.28 13.95 9.27
C PHE A 47 1.79 14.31 10.66
N ASN A 48 1.65 15.58 11.03
CA ASN A 48 2.16 16.11 12.29
C ASN A 48 1.58 15.36 13.49
N GLY A 49 2.47 15.01 14.43
CA GLY A 49 2.08 14.39 15.69
C GLY A 49 1.50 12.99 15.54
N MET A 50 1.97 12.22 14.54
CA MET A 50 1.74 10.78 14.45
C MET A 50 3.04 10.01 14.66
N ASP A 51 3.15 9.34 15.80
CA ASP A 51 4.13 8.31 16.08
C ASP A 51 3.56 6.91 15.85
N VAL A 52 4.41 5.90 16.06
CA VAL A 52 4.03 4.49 15.85
C VAL A 52 2.89 4.08 16.79
N GLU A 53 2.94 4.52 18.04
CA GLU A 53 1.94 4.16 19.05
C GLU A 53 0.57 4.77 18.72
N GLN A 54 0.55 6.01 18.24
CA GLN A 54 -0.66 6.68 17.78
C GLN A 54 -1.26 5.99 16.57
N VAL A 55 -0.45 5.60 15.57
CA VAL A 55 -0.94 4.83 14.43
C VAL A 55 -1.51 3.47 14.88
N GLU A 56 -0.83 2.79 15.80
CA GLU A 56 -1.31 1.52 16.35
C GLU A 56 -2.62 1.68 17.12
N ASN A 57 -2.73 2.72 17.95
CA ASN A 57 -3.94 3.06 18.70
C ASN A 57 -5.10 3.42 17.79
N GLU A 58 -4.85 4.25 16.76
CA GLU A 58 -5.88 4.65 15.82
C GLU A 58 -6.34 3.48 14.96
N CYS A 59 -5.45 2.58 14.56
CA CYS A 59 -5.84 1.46 13.71
C CYS A 59 -6.44 0.26 14.46
N ASN A 60 -6.38 0.24 15.80
CA ASN A 60 -6.82 -0.88 16.61
C ASN A 60 -8.36 -1.00 16.60
N PRO A 61 -8.94 -2.07 16.03
CA PRO A 61 -10.39 -2.26 15.96
C PRO A 61 -11.05 -2.35 17.35
N LYS A 62 -10.30 -2.74 18.39
CA LYS A 62 -10.80 -2.78 19.77
C LYS A 62 -10.95 -1.38 20.38
N LYS A 63 -10.18 -0.40 19.90
CA LYS A 63 -10.21 0.99 20.37
C LYS A 63 -11.10 1.86 19.49
N LYS A 64 -11.17 1.56 18.19
CA LYS A 64 -12.01 2.25 17.19
C LYS A 64 -12.72 1.19 16.34
N PRO A 65 -13.95 0.77 16.72
CA PRO A 65 -14.69 -0.29 16.01
C PRO A 65 -14.93 0.01 14.52
N GLU A 66 -14.95 1.28 14.15
CA GLU A 66 -15.06 1.75 12.77
C GLU A 66 -13.82 1.42 11.92
N ASN A 67 -12.67 1.16 12.57
CA ASN A 67 -11.41 0.88 11.88
C ASN A 67 -11.24 -0.61 11.61
N LYS A 68 -11.12 -0.94 10.31
CA LYS A 68 -10.91 -2.31 9.81
C LYS A 68 -9.43 -2.71 9.80
N GLY A 69 -8.64 -2.21 10.75
CA GLY A 69 -7.21 -2.46 10.89
C GLY A 69 -6.30 -1.46 10.15
N THR A 70 -4.99 -1.68 10.27
CA THR A 70 -3.93 -0.74 9.86
C THR A 70 -3.97 -0.37 8.39
N HIS A 71 -4.19 -1.32 7.48
CA HIS A 71 -4.16 -1.02 6.05
C HIS A 71 -5.31 -0.10 5.62
N GLN A 72 -6.50 -0.34 6.19
CA GLN A 72 -7.67 0.50 5.93
C GLN A 72 -7.45 1.91 6.49
N TYR A 73 -6.92 2.02 7.70
CA TYR A 73 -6.59 3.30 8.32
C TYR A 73 -5.62 4.11 7.45
N LEU A 74 -4.49 3.52 7.05
CA LEU A 74 -3.49 4.18 6.20
C LEU A 74 -4.08 4.67 4.87
N LYS A 75 -4.89 3.83 4.22
CA LYS A 75 -5.60 4.18 2.98
C LYS A 75 -6.53 5.38 3.17
N LEU A 76 -7.35 5.36 4.22
CA LEU A 76 -8.28 6.45 4.50
C LEU A 76 -7.55 7.74 4.81
N LYS A 77 -6.46 7.68 5.58
CA LYS A 77 -5.68 8.87 5.93
C LYS A 77 -5.11 9.59 4.70
N ILE A 78 -4.52 8.85 3.76
CA ILE A 78 -4.03 9.42 2.50
C ILE A 78 -5.17 9.92 1.62
N LYS A 79 -6.27 9.17 1.53
CA LYS A 79 -7.46 9.56 0.75
C LYS A 79 -8.04 10.89 1.25
N GLU A 80 -8.17 11.04 2.57
CA GLU A 80 -8.66 12.26 3.23
C GLU A 80 -7.74 13.45 2.98
N ASP A 81 -6.42 13.28 3.13
CA ASP A 81 -5.45 14.34 2.87
C ASP A 81 -5.47 14.80 1.41
N LEU A 82 -5.49 13.89 0.44
CA LEU A 82 -5.63 14.24 -0.98
C LEU A 82 -6.94 15.00 -1.25
N ASN A 83 -8.05 14.58 -0.64
CA ASN A 83 -9.32 15.30 -0.79
C ASN A 83 -9.26 16.71 -0.19
N ASN A 84 -8.62 16.87 0.97
CA ASN A 84 -8.46 18.17 1.63
C ASN A 84 -7.56 19.12 0.84
N ARG A 85 -6.65 18.59 0.00
CA ARG A 85 -5.83 19.35 -0.96
C ARG A 85 -6.55 19.65 -2.27
N SER A 86 -7.85 19.37 -2.38
CA SER A 86 -8.64 19.47 -3.62
C SER A 86 -8.21 18.51 -4.74
N GLU A 87 -7.47 17.46 -4.42
CA GLU A 87 -6.97 16.45 -5.39
C GLU A 87 -7.94 15.26 -5.52
N ARG A 88 -9.24 15.55 -5.67
CA ARG A 88 -10.30 14.54 -5.58
C ARG A 88 -10.16 13.43 -6.62
N LEU A 89 -9.81 13.76 -7.87
CA LEU A 89 -9.64 12.77 -8.93
C LEU A 89 -8.44 11.86 -8.66
N VAL A 90 -7.34 12.43 -8.17
CA VAL A 90 -6.15 11.66 -7.74
C VAL A 90 -6.51 10.73 -6.59
N SER A 91 -7.27 11.22 -5.60
CA SER A 91 -7.74 10.43 -4.46
C SER A 91 -8.60 9.24 -4.90
N VAL A 92 -9.50 9.44 -5.87
CA VAL A 92 -10.32 8.37 -6.45
C VAL A 92 -9.46 7.34 -7.18
N ASP A 93 -8.54 7.80 -8.04
CA ASP A 93 -7.66 6.90 -8.79
C ASP A 93 -6.76 6.09 -7.85
N PHE A 94 -6.05 6.75 -6.93
CA PHE A 94 -5.23 6.12 -5.90
C PHE A 94 -6.01 5.03 -5.14
N ASN A 95 -7.22 5.35 -4.66
CA ASN A 95 -8.03 4.40 -3.90
C ASN A 95 -8.48 3.23 -4.77
N SER A 96 -8.79 3.46 -6.05
CA SER A 96 -9.16 2.40 -6.99
C SER A 96 -8.00 1.43 -7.24
N LYS A 97 -6.78 1.95 -7.46
CA LYS A 97 -5.58 1.15 -7.72
C LYS A 97 -5.14 0.37 -6.49
N LEU A 98 -5.19 0.99 -5.31
CA LEU A 98 -4.87 0.30 -4.06
C LEU A 98 -5.89 -0.80 -3.73
N LEU A 99 -7.18 -0.59 -4.03
CA LEU A 99 -8.21 -1.62 -3.88
C LEU A 99 -8.00 -2.78 -4.88
N ALA A 100 -7.71 -2.47 -6.14
CA ALA A 100 -7.42 -3.50 -7.15
C ALA A 100 -6.20 -4.34 -6.74
N LEU A 101 -5.13 -3.70 -6.27
CA LEU A 101 -3.93 -4.37 -5.77
C LEU A 101 -4.22 -5.20 -4.51
N GLN A 102 -5.06 -4.69 -3.60
CA GLN A 102 -5.51 -5.44 -2.42
C GLN A 102 -6.27 -6.72 -2.79
N ASN A 103 -7.13 -6.64 -3.82
CA ASN A 103 -7.89 -7.80 -4.29
C ASN A 103 -6.96 -8.83 -4.93
N LEU A 104 -5.99 -8.39 -5.76
CA LEU A 104 -4.97 -9.29 -6.32
C LEU A 104 -4.16 -9.97 -5.22
N ARG A 105 -3.73 -9.23 -4.18
CA ARG A 105 -3.03 -9.81 -3.03
C ARG A 105 -3.89 -10.81 -2.27
N THR A 106 -5.18 -10.54 -2.11
CA THR A 106 -6.10 -11.47 -1.43
C THR A 106 -6.26 -12.76 -2.25
N LYS A 107 -6.33 -12.65 -3.58
CA LYS A 107 -6.31 -13.81 -4.48
C LYS A 107 -4.98 -14.57 -4.38
N ALA A 108 -3.84 -13.87 -4.39
CA ALA A 108 -2.53 -14.49 -4.29
C ALA A 108 -2.32 -15.24 -2.96
N ASP A 109 -2.72 -14.63 -1.84
CA ASP A 109 -2.47 -15.20 -0.50
C ASP A 109 -3.42 -16.36 -0.16
N TYR A 110 -4.65 -16.33 -0.66
CA TYR A 110 -5.74 -17.20 -0.19
C TYR A 110 -6.56 -17.86 -1.30
N GLY A 111 -6.33 -17.48 -2.55
CA GLY A 111 -6.99 -18.08 -3.70
C GLY A 111 -6.48 -19.49 -3.97
N ILE A 112 -7.33 -20.28 -4.61
CA ILE A 112 -6.98 -21.64 -5.06
C ILE A 112 -6.27 -21.57 -6.42
N ASP A 113 -6.62 -20.56 -7.23
CA ASP A 113 -6.07 -20.37 -8.58
C ASP A 113 -4.70 -19.67 -8.52
N ASN A 114 -3.77 -20.14 -9.36
CA ASN A 114 -2.48 -19.51 -9.56
C ASN A 114 -2.62 -18.08 -10.11
N ILE A 115 -1.72 -17.19 -9.69
CA ILE A 115 -1.59 -15.86 -10.27
C ILE A 115 -0.98 -15.94 -11.67
N SER A 116 -1.71 -15.40 -12.66
CA SER A 116 -1.27 -15.28 -14.04
C SER A 116 -0.25 -14.17 -14.25
N GLN A 117 0.51 -14.25 -15.34
CA GLN A 117 1.49 -13.23 -15.70
C GLN A 117 0.85 -11.83 -15.88
N LEU A 118 -0.34 -11.76 -16.49
CA LEU A 118 -1.10 -10.51 -16.63
C LEU A 118 -1.46 -9.90 -15.27
N GLU A 119 -1.79 -10.73 -14.28
CA GLU A 119 -2.11 -10.25 -12.93
C GLU A 119 -0.89 -9.68 -12.20
N ILE A 120 0.31 -10.23 -12.44
CA ILE A 120 1.55 -9.66 -11.93
C ILE A 120 1.84 -8.31 -12.59
N GLU A 121 1.66 -8.22 -13.90
CA GLU A 121 1.84 -6.97 -14.65
C GLU A 121 0.87 -5.90 -14.16
N ASN A 122 -0.39 -6.26 -13.93
CA ASN A 122 -1.38 -5.39 -13.31
C ASN A 122 -0.96 -4.98 -11.89
N ALA A 123 -0.50 -5.92 -11.06
CA ALA A 123 -0.04 -5.63 -9.72
C ALA A 123 1.13 -4.63 -9.71
N LYS A 124 2.10 -4.83 -10.60
CA LYS A 124 3.22 -3.92 -10.82
C LYS A 124 2.72 -2.54 -11.24
N GLN A 125 1.88 -2.45 -12.27
CA GLN A 125 1.34 -1.19 -12.77
C GLN A 125 0.58 -0.43 -11.68
N TYR A 126 -0.28 -1.11 -10.92
CA TYR A 126 -1.02 -0.49 -9.82
C TYR A 126 -0.08 0.03 -8.74
N SER A 127 0.96 -0.75 -8.38
CA SER A 127 1.95 -0.33 -7.39
C SER A 127 2.79 0.86 -7.86
N ASP A 128 3.16 0.91 -9.15
CA ASP A 128 3.91 2.01 -9.74
C ASP A 128 3.06 3.31 -9.71
N LEU A 129 1.77 3.24 -10.05
CA LEU A 129 0.86 4.38 -9.98
C LEU A 129 0.66 4.90 -8.55
N ILE A 130 0.53 3.98 -7.58
CA ILE A 130 0.46 4.32 -6.16
C ILE A 130 1.75 5.02 -5.72
N ASN A 131 2.91 4.45 -6.03
CA ASN A 131 4.20 5.02 -5.67
C ASN A 131 4.42 6.39 -6.30
N ASN A 132 4.07 6.57 -7.57
CA ASN A 132 4.18 7.85 -8.27
C ASN A 132 3.29 8.91 -7.62
N THR A 133 2.06 8.54 -7.23
CA THR A 133 1.16 9.43 -6.49
C THR A 133 1.79 9.83 -5.16
N LEU A 134 2.31 8.87 -4.39
CA LEU A 134 2.90 9.18 -3.09
C LEU A 134 4.15 10.07 -3.20
N ASN A 135 5.05 9.78 -4.15
CA ASN A 135 6.25 10.61 -4.39
C ASN A 135 5.91 12.03 -4.86
N LYS A 136 4.80 12.20 -5.59
CA LYS A 136 4.36 13.52 -6.06
C LYS A 136 3.88 14.42 -4.92
N PHE A 137 3.19 13.86 -3.93
CA PHE A 137 2.47 14.64 -2.91
C PHE A 137 3.11 14.64 -1.52
N TYR A 138 4.03 13.71 -1.24
CA TYR A 138 4.61 13.51 0.08
C TYR A 138 6.14 13.45 0.04
N LYS A 139 6.76 13.78 1.16
CA LYS A 139 8.20 13.55 1.38
C LYS A 139 8.43 12.07 1.65
N ILE A 140 9.35 11.48 0.89
CA ILE A 140 9.78 10.08 0.99
C ILE A 140 11.28 10.06 1.27
#